data_AF-A0A3B3RKW8-F1
#
_entry.id   AF-A0A3B3RKW8-F1
#
_cell.length_a   1.000
_cell.length_b   1.000
_cell.length_c   1.000
_cell.angle_alpha   90.00
_cell.angle_beta   90.00
_cell.angle_gamma   90.00
#
_symmetry.space_group_name_H-M   'P 1'
#
loop_
_entity.id
_entity.type
_entity.pdbx_description
1 polymer ?
#
loop_
_entity_poly.entity_id
_entity_poly.type
_entity_poly.pdbx_seq_one_letter_code
_entity_poly.pdbx_strand_id
1 'polypeptide(L)'
;MDIDSDYERPNVETIKCVVVGDNAAGKTRLICARACNATLTQYQLLATHVPTVWAIDQYRVCQEVLERSRDVVDEVSVSLRLWDTFGDHHKDRRFAYGRSDVVVLCFSLANPNSLHHVRTMWFPEIKHFCPRTPIILVGCQLDLRYADLDAVNRARRPLAKPIKPTDILHPEKGHEVAKELGIPYYETSVVAQFGIKDVFDNAIRAALISRRHLQFWKSHLKKVQRPLLQAPFLPPRPPRPIVSRPDPPAVDGVPNSLFCQPLCADVLFLLEGGTTQVFAHKVYLATSCSKFYDIFTLDLGMMGEGRSKFGDEEDCFHEPKTSQSDNAIPARTQCSAGVLRGSRIVSGWGRGFVSVSLENVKDPVTGRSRVMTVVTMDELIQKGPFQAVLEYLYTGSLDESRGDLKQVATIAELLEVFDLRMMVANVLNNESFMNQEITKAFHVRRANRIKECLNKGTFADVVFRLDDGYLPAHKPLLISSCDWMAAMFRGSFMESYTNEVKFNFFADLLLGIPLLCELMEFCCWLCQVFRVRQMLGEKEQCLGLSQGSAAGKGDWSRPGA
;
A
#
# COMPACT_ATOMS: atom_id res chain seq x y z
N MET A 1 -68.19 27.58 16.23
CA MET A 1 -67.75 27.20 14.88
C MET A 1 -66.28 27.50 14.84
N ASP A 2 -65.46 26.46 14.79
CA ASP A 2 -64.18 26.41 14.10
C ASP A 2 -63.82 24.93 14.04
N ILE A 3 -64.38 24.33 12.99
CA ILE A 3 -64.18 22.95 12.57
C ILE A 3 -62.81 22.97 11.90
N ASP A 4 -61.79 22.58 12.65
CA ASP A 4 -60.43 22.52 12.12
C ASP A 4 -60.36 21.39 11.09
N SER A 5 -59.89 21.76 9.91
CA SER A 5 -60.10 21.07 8.66
C SER A 5 -59.39 19.71 8.60
N ASP A 6 -60.17 18.64 8.49
CA ASP A 6 -59.70 17.35 7.98
C ASP A 6 -59.16 17.54 6.55
N TYR A 7 -57.86 17.75 6.42
CA TYR A 7 -57.13 17.47 5.18
C TYR A 7 -57.08 15.95 4.97
N GLU A 8 -58.22 15.32 4.72
CA GLU A 8 -58.26 13.98 4.14
C GLU A 8 -57.69 14.08 2.73
N ARG A 9 -56.41 13.75 2.56
CA ARG A 9 -55.86 13.45 1.24
C ARG A 9 -56.69 12.32 0.65
N PRO A 10 -57.39 12.51 -0.49
CA PRO A 10 -58.09 11.41 -1.12
C PRO A 10 -57.08 10.31 -1.50
N ASN A 11 -57.41 9.05 -1.22
CA ASN A 11 -56.67 7.83 -1.60
C ASN A 11 -55.45 7.42 -0.72
N VAL A 12 -55.50 7.58 0.61
CA VAL A 12 -54.48 6.97 1.48
C VAL A 12 -54.70 5.45 1.59
N GLU A 13 -53.73 4.66 1.13
CA GLU A 13 -53.77 3.20 1.22
C GLU A 13 -53.24 2.74 2.59
N THR A 14 -54.13 2.20 3.44
CA THR A 14 -53.70 1.58 4.70
C THR A 14 -53.11 0.21 4.43
N ILE A 15 -51.95 -0.09 5.02
CA ILE A 15 -51.22 -1.36 4.83
C ILE A 15 -50.94 -1.96 6.21
N LYS A 16 -51.49 -3.15 6.45
CA LYS A 16 -51.14 -3.97 7.61
C LYS A 16 -49.93 -4.85 7.28
N CYS A 17 -48.81 -4.54 7.93
CA CYS A 17 -47.54 -5.26 7.79
C CYS A 17 -47.25 -6.06 9.07
N VAL A 18 -47.18 -7.38 8.95
CA VAL A 18 -46.91 -8.28 10.08
C VAL A 18 -45.46 -8.73 10.03
N VAL A 19 -44.75 -8.60 11.16
CA VAL A 19 -43.34 -9.01 11.29
C VAL A 19 -43.27 -10.30 12.11
N VAL A 20 -42.71 -11.36 11.53
CA VAL A 20 -42.69 -12.71 12.13
C VAL A 20 -41.31 -13.35 12.00
N GLY A 21 -41.04 -14.39 12.80
CA GLY A 21 -39.76 -15.08 12.86
C GLY A 21 -39.37 -15.47 14.28
N ASP A 22 -38.20 -16.09 14.43
CA ASP A 22 -37.70 -16.60 15.71
C ASP A 22 -37.59 -15.53 16.80
N ASN A 23 -37.56 -15.99 18.06
CA ASN A 23 -37.18 -15.16 19.19
C ASN A 23 -35.77 -14.59 19.00
N ALA A 24 -35.56 -13.36 19.45
CA ALA A 24 -34.30 -12.63 19.32
C ALA A 24 -33.81 -12.41 17.87
N ALA A 25 -34.63 -12.69 16.84
CA ALA A 25 -34.28 -12.40 15.44
C ALA A 25 -34.13 -10.89 15.14
N GLY A 26 -34.58 -10.00 16.05
CA GLY A 26 -34.48 -8.54 15.86
C GLY A 26 -35.76 -7.84 15.39
N LYS A 27 -36.90 -8.55 15.35
CA LYS A 27 -38.22 -8.05 14.90
C LYS A 27 -38.64 -6.74 15.59
N THR A 28 -38.73 -6.75 16.91
CA THR A 28 -39.13 -5.58 17.72
C THR A 28 -38.19 -4.40 17.51
N ARG A 29 -36.87 -4.66 17.44
CA ARG A 29 -35.87 -3.60 17.20
C ARG A 29 -36.03 -2.98 15.82
N LEU A 30 -36.30 -3.79 14.79
CA LEU A 30 -36.57 -3.31 13.44
C LEU A 30 -37.84 -2.45 13.38
N ILE A 31 -38.91 -2.87 14.07
CA ILE A 31 -40.16 -2.10 14.18
C ILE A 31 -39.92 -0.77 14.90
N CYS A 32 -39.28 -0.79 16.07
CA CYS A 32 -39.00 0.43 16.82
C CYS A 32 -38.10 1.39 16.03
N ALA A 33 -37.10 0.88 15.31
CA ALA A 33 -36.24 1.71 14.47
C ALA A 33 -37.04 2.41 13.37
N ARG A 34 -37.99 1.71 12.73
CA ARG A 34 -38.87 2.31 11.71
C ARG A 34 -39.87 3.29 12.28
N ALA A 35 -40.50 2.96 13.40
CA ALA A 35 -41.64 3.71 13.92
C ALA A 35 -41.25 4.91 14.78
N CYS A 36 -40.14 4.80 15.53
CA CYS A 36 -39.64 5.86 16.39
C CYS A 36 -38.51 6.68 15.76
N ASN A 37 -37.96 6.25 14.60
CA ASN A 37 -36.75 6.81 14.00
C ASN A 37 -35.58 6.95 14.99
N ALA A 38 -35.54 6.05 15.99
CA ALA A 38 -34.58 6.12 17.07
C ALA A 38 -33.24 5.55 16.62
N THR A 39 -32.19 6.37 16.69
CA THR A 39 -30.81 5.91 16.58
C THR A 39 -30.41 5.31 17.92
N LEU A 40 -30.19 3.98 17.94
CA LEU A 40 -29.77 3.27 19.14
C LEU A 40 -28.35 2.74 18.93
N THR A 41 -27.47 3.03 19.88
CA THR A 41 -26.11 2.47 19.88
C THR A 41 -26.15 0.94 20.07
N GLN A 42 -25.10 0.23 19.63
CA GLN A 42 -25.00 -1.22 19.80
C GLN A 42 -25.12 -1.64 21.27
N TYR A 43 -24.52 -0.88 22.19
CA TYR A 43 -24.65 -1.12 23.63
C TYR A 43 -26.09 -0.94 24.12
N GLN A 44 -26.76 0.17 23.76
CA GLN A 44 -28.16 0.38 24.15
C GLN A 44 -29.06 -0.72 23.62
N LEU A 45 -28.86 -1.13 22.36
CA LEU A 45 -29.59 -2.25 21.79
C LEU A 45 -29.35 -3.51 22.62
N LEU A 46 -28.11 -3.89 22.93
CA LEU A 46 -27.79 -5.10 23.69
C LEU A 46 -28.26 -5.06 25.16
N ALA A 47 -28.25 -3.88 25.79
CA ALA A 47 -28.56 -3.68 27.22
C ALA A 47 -30.04 -3.43 27.53
N THR A 48 -30.81 -2.85 26.61
CA THR A 48 -32.25 -2.57 26.85
C THR A 48 -33.14 -3.74 26.45
N HIS A 49 -33.98 -4.15 27.40
CA HIS A 49 -35.08 -5.07 27.12
C HIS A 49 -36.27 -4.27 26.61
N VAL A 50 -36.55 -4.37 25.31
CA VAL A 50 -37.80 -3.84 24.75
C VAL A 50 -38.88 -4.91 24.99
N PRO A 51 -39.90 -4.66 25.84
CA PRO A 51 -40.98 -5.60 26.04
C PRO A 51 -41.71 -5.85 24.72
N THR A 52 -41.78 -7.12 24.33
CA THR A 52 -42.22 -7.58 23.00
C THR A 52 -43.73 -7.49 22.81
N VAL A 53 -44.33 -6.30 22.90
CA VAL A 53 -45.69 -6.06 22.35
C VAL A 53 -45.72 -4.67 21.73
N TRP A 54 -45.13 -4.54 20.54
CA TRP A 54 -45.40 -3.42 19.65
C TRP A 54 -46.55 -3.80 18.71
N ALA A 55 -47.77 -3.92 19.24
CA ALA A 55 -48.94 -4.29 18.45
C ALA A 55 -50.21 -3.55 18.90
N ILE A 56 -50.89 -2.96 17.92
CA ILE A 56 -52.21 -2.30 17.94
C ILE A 56 -52.31 -0.98 18.71
N ASP A 57 -51.91 -0.91 19.99
CA ASP A 57 -52.36 0.20 20.84
C ASP A 57 -51.58 1.50 20.64
N GLN A 58 -50.29 1.41 20.31
CA GLN A 58 -49.42 2.58 20.14
C GLN A 58 -49.86 3.50 18.98
N TYR A 59 -50.42 2.97 17.89
CA TYR A 59 -50.95 3.79 16.79
C TYR A 59 -52.24 4.54 17.16
N ARG A 60 -52.95 4.11 18.20
CA ARG A 60 -54.16 4.78 18.72
C ARG A 60 -53.82 5.76 19.84
N VAL A 61 -52.77 5.47 20.61
CA VAL A 61 -52.39 6.21 21.82
C VAL A 61 -51.32 7.28 21.56
N CYS A 62 -50.41 7.06 20.60
CA CYS A 62 -49.30 7.98 20.33
C CYS A 62 -49.42 8.63 18.94
N GLN A 63 -49.73 9.93 18.93
CA GLN A 63 -49.92 10.71 17.70
C GLN A 63 -48.64 10.76 16.84
N GLU A 64 -47.46 10.88 17.44
CA GLU A 64 -46.19 10.89 16.69
C GLU A 64 -45.96 9.57 15.93
N VAL A 65 -46.32 8.43 16.51
CA VAL A 65 -46.20 7.12 15.85
C VAL A 65 -47.18 7.02 14.68
N LEU A 66 -48.39 7.56 14.83
CA LEU A 66 -49.38 7.63 13.77
C LEU A 66 -48.93 8.54 12.62
N GLU A 67 -48.35 9.70 12.93
CA GLU A 67 -47.83 10.63 11.92
C GLU A 67 -46.66 10.01 11.16
N ARG A 68 -45.69 9.39 11.86
CA ARG A 68 -44.55 8.68 11.27
C ARG A 68 -44.95 7.42 10.48
N SER A 69 -46.17 6.91 10.68
CA SER A 69 -46.72 5.79 9.90
C SER A 69 -47.09 6.18 8.46
N ARG A 70 -47.29 7.47 8.21
CA ARG A 70 -47.67 7.99 6.91
C ARG A 70 -46.41 8.18 6.07
N ASP A 71 -46.44 7.63 4.85
CA ASP A 71 -45.32 7.74 3.91
C ASP A 71 -45.85 7.87 2.48
N VAL A 72 -44.97 8.18 1.54
CA VAL A 72 -45.27 8.19 0.10
C VAL A 72 -44.31 7.23 -0.59
N VAL A 73 -44.84 6.15 -1.16
CA VAL A 73 -44.07 5.14 -1.91
C VAL A 73 -44.60 5.08 -3.32
N ASP A 74 -43.73 5.30 -4.31
CA ASP A 74 -44.03 5.30 -5.74
C ASP A 74 -45.27 6.17 -6.09
N GLU A 75 -45.29 7.40 -5.57
CA GLU A 75 -46.39 8.39 -5.70
C GLU A 75 -47.71 8.01 -4.99
N VAL A 76 -47.74 6.90 -4.24
CA VAL A 76 -48.92 6.47 -3.47
C VAL A 76 -48.77 6.88 -2.01
N SER A 77 -49.73 7.65 -1.49
CA SER A 77 -49.82 7.95 -0.05
C SER A 77 -50.26 6.70 0.70
N VAL A 78 -49.47 6.27 1.68
CA VAL A 78 -49.71 5.04 2.46
C VAL A 78 -49.71 5.32 3.96
N SER A 79 -50.47 4.53 4.71
CA SER A 79 -50.37 4.45 6.17
C SER A 79 -49.95 3.03 6.56
N LEU A 80 -48.70 2.87 6.98
CA LEU A 80 -48.10 1.59 7.34
C LEU A 80 -48.35 1.27 8.82
N ARG A 81 -49.12 0.21 9.07
CA ARG A 81 -49.38 -0.31 10.42
C ARG A 81 -48.55 -1.55 10.67
N LEU A 82 -47.57 -1.45 11.57
CA LEU A 82 -46.67 -2.53 11.94
C LEU A 82 -47.29 -3.39 13.05
N TRP A 83 -47.17 -4.71 12.90
CA TRP A 83 -47.64 -5.70 13.86
C TRP A 83 -46.47 -6.59 14.26
N ASP A 84 -45.97 -6.41 15.49
CA ASP A 84 -44.98 -7.31 16.08
C ASP A 84 -45.64 -8.64 16.52
N THR A 85 -44.87 -9.72 16.49
CA THR A 85 -45.32 -11.03 16.94
C THR A 85 -44.28 -11.71 17.82
N PHE A 86 -44.74 -12.46 18.81
CA PHE A 86 -43.87 -13.36 19.57
C PHE A 86 -43.63 -14.66 18.81
N GLY A 87 -42.39 -15.15 18.84
CA GLY A 87 -42.01 -16.40 18.19
C GLY A 87 -42.68 -17.64 18.80
N ASP A 88 -43.04 -17.61 20.08
CA ASP A 88 -43.52 -18.80 20.81
C ASP A 88 -45.03 -18.81 21.10
N HIS A 89 -45.74 -17.70 20.87
CA HIS A 89 -47.17 -17.59 21.17
C HIS A 89 -48.06 -17.90 19.96
N HIS A 90 -48.27 -19.19 19.65
CA HIS A 90 -49.05 -19.65 18.49
C HIS A 90 -50.47 -19.04 18.38
N LYS A 91 -51.17 -18.83 19.51
CA LYS A 91 -52.54 -18.28 19.52
C LYS A 91 -52.59 -16.82 19.03
N ASP A 92 -51.60 -16.01 19.43
CA ASP A 92 -51.56 -14.59 19.09
C ASP A 92 -51.10 -14.36 17.63
N ARG A 93 -50.24 -15.24 17.11
CA ARG A 93 -49.80 -15.18 15.70
C ARG A 93 -50.93 -15.41 14.70
N ARG A 94 -51.83 -16.35 14.98
CA ARG A 94 -53.00 -16.60 14.12
C ARG A 94 -53.87 -15.34 13.98
N PHE A 95 -54.05 -14.60 15.07
CA PHE A 95 -54.79 -13.34 15.05
C PHE A 95 -54.02 -12.25 14.28
N ALA A 96 -52.70 -12.17 14.46
CA ALA A 96 -51.86 -11.22 13.73
C ALA A 96 -51.97 -11.38 12.21
N TYR A 97 -51.98 -12.62 11.69
CA TYR A 97 -52.09 -12.88 10.25
C TYR A 97 -53.41 -12.42 9.60
N GLY A 98 -54.49 -12.28 10.38
CA GLY A 98 -55.80 -11.89 9.85
C GLY A 98 -55.76 -10.57 9.09
N ARG A 99 -56.19 -10.60 7.81
CA ARG A 99 -56.23 -9.43 6.90
C ARG A 99 -54.87 -8.73 6.73
N SER A 100 -53.77 -9.47 6.77
CA SER A 100 -52.44 -8.92 6.52
C SER A 100 -52.24 -8.61 5.04
N ASP A 101 -51.73 -7.43 4.73
CA ASP A 101 -51.43 -7.02 3.37
C ASP A 101 -50.03 -7.46 2.92
N VAL A 102 -49.10 -7.61 3.87
CA VAL A 102 -47.74 -8.13 3.65
C VAL A 102 -47.18 -8.73 4.94
N VAL A 103 -46.31 -9.74 4.79
CA VAL A 103 -45.56 -10.33 5.90
C VAL A 103 -44.05 -10.12 5.71
N VAL A 104 -43.39 -9.60 6.74
CA VAL A 104 -41.94 -9.50 6.83
C VAL A 104 -41.45 -10.68 7.67
N LEU A 105 -40.79 -11.63 7.01
CA LEU A 105 -40.24 -12.82 7.64
C LEU A 105 -38.78 -12.58 8.02
N CYS A 106 -38.51 -12.44 9.30
CA CYS A 106 -37.19 -12.12 9.84
C CYS A 106 -36.43 -13.36 10.31
N PHE A 107 -35.11 -13.36 10.10
CA PHE A 107 -34.17 -14.25 10.77
C PHE A 107 -32.94 -13.47 11.23
N SER A 108 -32.15 -14.04 12.15
CA SER A 108 -30.92 -13.42 12.63
C SER A 108 -29.73 -13.86 11.78
N LEU A 109 -28.95 -12.90 11.30
CA LEU A 109 -27.68 -13.17 10.63
C LEU A 109 -26.62 -13.79 11.55
N ALA A 110 -26.84 -13.80 12.87
CA ALA A 110 -25.96 -14.42 13.86
C ALA A 110 -26.52 -15.74 14.44
N ASN A 111 -27.59 -16.29 13.84
CA ASN A 111 -28.14 -17.57 14.25
C ASN A 111 -28.56 -18.40 13.02
N PRO A 112 -27.74 -19.37 12.57
CA PRO A 112 -28.04 -20.22 11.42
C PRO A 112 -29.35 -21.01 11.55
N ASN A 113 -29.73 -21.40 12.77
CA ASN A 113 -30.98 -22.12 13.00
C ASN A 113 -32.20 -21.27 12.68
N SER A 114 -32.13 -19.95 12.90
CA SER A 114 -33.25 -19.06 12.58
C SER A 114 -33.53 -19.00 11.07
N LEU A 115 -32.48 -19.12 10.23
CA LEU A 115 -32.64 -19.26 8.78
C LEU A 115 -33.15 -20.65 8.38
N HIS A 116 -32.79 -21.69 9.13
CA HIS A 116 -33.35 -23.02 8.91
C HIS A 116 -34.86 -23.06 9.20
N HIS A 117 -35.30 -22.45 10.31
CA HIS A 117 -36.71 -22.35 10.69
C HIS A 117 -37.56 -21.55 9.70
N VAL A 118 -36.97 -20.62 8.95
CA VAL A 118 -37.66 -19.94 7.84
C VAL A 118 -38.26 -20.95 6.86
N ARG A 119 -37.49 -21.98 6.48
CA ARG A 119 -37.93 -23.03 5.54
C ARG A 119 -38.87 -24.03 6.19
N THR A 120 -38.52 -24.50 7.39
CA THR A 120 -39.17 -25.66 8.00
C THR A 120 -40.42 -25.34 8.81
N MET A 121 -40.55 -24.09 9.29
CA MET A 121 -41.64 -23.69 10.19
C MET A 121 -42.36 -22.44 9.66
N TRP A 122 -41.65 -21.31 9.54
CA TRP A 122 -42.30 -20.02 9.37
C TRP A 122 -42.96 -19.84 8.02
N PHE A 123 -42.27 -20.17 6.92
CA PHE A 123 -42.85 -20.03 5.59
C PHE A 123 -44.08 -20.93 5.39
N PRO A 124 -44.05 -22.23 5.77
CA PRO A 124 -45.25 -23.07 5.79
C PRO A 124 -46.39 -22.51 6.67
N GLU A 125 -46.09 -22.02 7.88
CA GLU A 125 -47.09 -21.44 8.80
C GLU A 125 -47.80 -20.24 8.16
N ILE A 126 -47.04 -19.30 7.58
CA ILE A 126 -47.58 -18.12 6.89
C ILE A 126 -48.44 -18.56 5.70
N LYS A 127 -47.96 -19.49 4.87
CA LYS A 127 -48.71 -19.96 3.70
C LYS A 127 -49.97 -20.72 4.08
N HIS A 128 -50.01 -21.37 5.24
CA HIS A 128 -51.21 -22.00 5.76
C HIS A 128 -52.28 -20.97 6.16
N PHE A 129 -51.91 -19.92 6.90
CA PHE A 129 -52.88 -18.94 7.41
C PHE A 129 -53.24 -17.81 6.44
N CYS A 130 -52.31 -17.37 5.60
CA CYS A 130 -52.52 -16.29 4.63
C CYS A 130 -51.83 -16.60 3.28
N PRO A 131 -52.35 -17.58 2.50
CA PRO A 131 -51.65 -18.14 1.32
C PRO A 131 -51.35 -17.11 0.21
N ARG A 132 -52.20 -16.10 0.06
CA ARG A 132 -52.09 -15.05 -0.98
C ARG A 132 -51.32 -13.81 -0.52
N THR A 133 -50.98 -13.71 0.76
CA THR A 133 -50.27 -12.54 1.27
C THR A 133 -48.81 -12.58 0.80
N PRO A 134 -48.29 -11.49 0.21
CA PRO A 134 -46.89 -11.40 -0.18
C PRO A 134 -45.99 -11.48 1.05
N ILE A 135 -44.83 -12.12 0.88
CA ILE A 135 -43.83 -12.32 1.93
C ILE A 135 -42.51 -11.75 1.44
N ILE A 136 -41.80 -11.04 2.30
CA ILE A 136 -40.40 -10.64 2.07
C ILE A 136 -39.52 -11.25 3.15
N LEU A 137 -38.33 -11.73 2.78
CA LEU A 137 -37.35 -12.30 3.70
C LEU A 137 -36.38 -11.22 4.17
N VAL A 138 -36.11 -11.15 5.47
CA VAL A 138 -35.22 -10.14 6.06
C VAL A 138 -34.19 -10.77 6.98
N GLY A 139 -32.91 -10.58 6.66
CA GLY A 139 -31.79 -10.87 7.55
C GLY A 139 -31.53 -9.68 8.48
N CYS A 140 -31.71 -9.86 9.77
CA CYS A 140 -31.49 -8.82 10.76
C CYS A 140 -30.11 -8.93 11.42
N GLN A 141 -29.67 -7.86 12.08
CA GLN A 141 -28.43 -7.79 12.86
C GLN A 141 -27.18 -7.88 11.99
N LEU A 142 -27.22 -7.24 10.82
CA LEU A 142 -26.11 -7.19 9.86
C LEU A 142 -24.80 -6.63 10.46
N ASP A 143 -24.91 -5.73 11.43
CA ASP A 143 -23.77 -5.17 12.17
C ASP A 143 -22.86 -6.25 12.77
N LEU A 144 -23.41 -7.41 13.14
CA LEU A 144 -22.64 -8.50 13.74
C LEU A 144 -21.62 -9.15 12.78
N ARG A 145 -21.72 -8.93 11.47
CA ARG A 145 -20.69 -9.38 10.52
C ARG A 145 -19.35 -8.66 10.68
N TYR A 146 -19.37 -7.44 11.21
CA TYR A 146 -18.18 -6.57 11.30
C TYR A 146 -17.89 -6.11 12.73
N ALA A 147 -18.65 -6.61 13.71
CA ALA A 147 -18.48 -6.26 15.11
C ALA A 147 -17.35 -7.06 15.77
N ASP A 148 -16.77 -6.48 16.82
CA ASP A 148 -15.98 -7.23 17.80
C ASP A 148 -16.92 -8.17 18.57
N LEU A 149 -16.94 -9.45 18.17
CA LEU A 149 -17.80 -10.47 18.75
C LEU A 149 -17.49 -10.73 20.23
N ASP A 150 -16.26 -10.51 20.68
CA ASP A 150 -15.91 -10.68 22.10
C ASP A 150 -16.53 -9.57 22.94
N ALA A 151 -16.46 -8.32 22.47
CA ALA A 151 -17.16 -7.20 23.11
C ALA A 151 -18.68 -7.40 23.12
N VAL A 152 -19.25 -7.88 22.00
CA VAL A 152 -20.68 -8.19 21.91
C VAL A 152 -21.07 -9.29 22.90
N ASN A 153 -20.31 -10.37 22.99
CA ASN A 153 -20.60 -11.47 23.89
C ASN A 153 -20.49 -11.06 25.37
N ARG A 154 -19.57 -10.15 25.73
CA ARG A 154 -19.50 -9.57 27.08
C ARG A 154 -20.70 -8.69 27.43
N ALA A 155 -21.25 -7.96 26.45
CA ALA A 155 -22.38 -7.06 26.66
C ALA A 155 -23.75 -7.76 26.65
N ARG A 156 -23.82 -9.02 26.18
CA ARG A 156 -25.05 -9.82 26.19
C ARG A 156 -25.32 -10.42 27.57
N ARG A 157 -26.56 -10.89 27.78
CA ARG A 157 -26.97 -11.53 29.03
C ARG A 157 -26.06 -12.73 29.35
N PRO A 158 -25.64 -12.95 30.62
CA PRO A 158 -24.69 -14.00 30.99
C PRO A 158 -25.06 -15.43 30.57
N LEU A 159 -26.36 -15.72 30.40
CA LEU A 159 -26.89 -17.05 30.02
C LEU A 159 -27.09 -17.22 28.50
N ALA A 160 -26.84 -16.18 27.69
CA ALA A 160 -26.99 -16.28 26.25
C ALA A 160 -25.81 -17.07 25.65
N LYS A 161 -26.10 -18.02 24.75
CA LYS A 161 -25.06 -18.72 23.99
C LYS A 161 -24.15 -17.69 23.27
N PRO A 162 -22.81 -17.75 23.46
CA PRO A 162 -21.89 -16.88 22.76
C PRO A 162 -22.02 -17.05 21.24
N ILE A 163 -22.02 -15.93 20.52
CA ILE A 163 -21.99 -15.92 19.05
C ILE A 163 -20.55 -16.21 18.62
N LYS A 164 -20.37 -17.23 17.79
CA LYS A 164 -19.07 -17.55 17.19
C LYS A 164 -18.99 -16.97 15.77
N PRO A 165 -17.78 -16.70 15.25
CA PRO A 165 -17.60 -16.29 13.85
C PRO A 165 -18.26 -17.27 12.86
N THR A 166 -18.24 -18.58 13.15
CA THR A 166 -18.87 -19.63 12.33
C THR A 166 -20.40 -19.59 12.33
N ASP A 167 -21.02 -18.89 13.29
CA ASP A 167 -22.48 -18.74 13.37
C ASP A 167 -22.97 -17.56 12.50
N ILE A 168 -22.06 -16.71 12.01
CA ILE A 168 -22.40 -15.54 11.19
C ILE A 168 -22.69 -15.99 9.75
N LEU A 169 -23.91 -15.70 9.29
CA LEU A 169 -24.36 -16.04 7.95
C LEU A 169 -23.87 -15.03 6.93
N HIS A 170 -23.26 -15.53 5.85
CA HIS A 170 -22.94 -14.74 4.66
C HIS A 170 -24.20 -14.41 3.82
N PRO A 171 -24.18 -13.31 3.04
CA PRO A 171 -25.35 -12.88 2.23
C PRO A 171 -25.89 -13.96 1.30
N GLU A 172 -25.02 -14.82 0.75
CA GLU A 172 -25.37 -15.87 -0.21
C GLU A 172 -26.38 -16.85 0.40
N LYS A 173 -26.27 -17.16 1.70
CA LYS A 173 -27.18 -18.10 2.37
C LYS A 173 -28.61 -17.59 2.44
N GLY A 174 -28.79 -16.29 2.69
CA GLY A 174 -30.11 -15.66 2.64
C GLY A 174 -30.69 -15.64 1.23
N HIS A 175 -29.87 -15.33 0.23
CA HIS A 175 -30.27 -15.32 -1.18
C HIS A 175 -30.66 -16.72 -1.69
N GLU A 176 -29.93 -17.77 -1.30
CA GLU A 176 -30.26 -19.17 -1.64
C GLU A 176 -31.67 -19.54 -1.15
N VAL A 177 -31.98 -19.23 0.13
CA VAL A 177 -33.28 -19.51 0.74
C VAL A 177 -34.38 -18.70 0.06
N ALA A 178 -34.15 -17.41 -0.18
CA ALA A 178 -35.13 -16.53 -0.82
C ALA A 178 -35.46 -16.96 -2.25
N LYS A 179 -34.44 -17.38 -3.01
CA LYS A 179 -34.59 -17.91 -4.37
C LYS A 179 -35.41 -19.20 -4.37
N GLU A 180 -35.14 -20.12 -3.45
CA GLU A 180 -35.89 -21.36 -3.29
C GLU A 180 -37.37 -21.10 -2.95
N LEU A 181 -37.64 -20.14 -2.07
CA LEU A 181 -38.99 -19.78 -1.64
C LEU A 181 -39.73 -18.85 -2.63
N GLY A 182 -39.03 -18.31 -3.64
CA GLY A 182 -39.60 -17.38 -4.61
C GLY A 182 -40.00 -16.02 -4.03
N ILE A 183 -39.26 -15.53 -3.03
CA ILE A 183 -39.53 -14.26 -2.33
C ILE A 183 -38.32 -13.33 -2.38
N PRO A 184 -38.50 -11.99 -2.30
CA PRO A 184 -37.37 -11.06 -2.26
C PRO A 184 -36.64 -11.13 -0.91
N TYR A 185 -35.35 -10.77 -0.92
CA TYR A 185 -34.48 -10.79 0.24
C TYR A 185 -33.85 -9.43 0.50
N TYR A 186 -33.78 -9.06 1.78
CA TYR A 186 -33.19 -7.82 2.27
C TYR A 186 -32.41 -8.08 3.56
N GLU A 187 -31.45 -7.21 3.85
CA GLU A 187 -30.70 -7.22 5.10
C GLU A 187 -30.83 -5.89 5.83
N THR A 188 -30.76 -5.94 7.16
CA THR A 188 -30.93 -4.77 8.02
C THR A 188 -29.94 -4.76 9.16
N SER A 189 -29.45 -3.55 9.47
CA SER A 189 -28.78 -3.26 10.74
C SER A 189 -29.45 -2.04 11.38
N VAL A 190 -29.98 -2.24 12.59
CA VAL A 190 -30.49 -1.12 13.39
C VAL A 190 -29.34 -0.26 13.91
N VAL A 191 -28.18 -0.86 14.20
CA VAL A 191 -26.97 -0.14 14.64
C VAL A 191 -26.47 0.79 13.54
N ALA A 192 -26.31 0.27 12.33
CA ALA A 192 -25.79 1.04 11.20
C ALA A 192 -26.88 1.85 10.46
N GLN A 193 -28.13 1.80 10.93
CA GLN A 193 -29.31 2.39 10.26
C GLN A 193 -29.43 1.97 8.79
N PHE A 194 -28.97 0.77 8.47
CA PHE A 194 -28.92 0.25 7.11
C PHE A 194 -30.13 -0.63 6.81
N GLY A 195 -30.70 -0.45 5.62
CA GLY A 195 -31.73 -1.33 5.06
C GLY A 195 -33.12 -1.23 5.67
N ILE A 196 -33.30 -0.46 6.75
CA ILE A 196 -34.60 -0.33 7.44
C ILE A 196 -35.65 0.25 6.48
N LYS A 197 -35.35 1.38 5.82
CA LYS A 197 -36.25 2.01 4.86
C LYS A 197 -36.53 1.07 3.69
N ASP A 198 -35.49 0.46 3.12
CA ASP A 198 -35.60 -0.44 1.98
C ASP A 198 -36.56 -1.60 2.25
N VAL A 199 -36.46 -2.22 3.42
CA VAL A 199 -37.36 -3.32 3.82
C VAL A 199 -38.82 -2.88 3.82
N PHE A 200 -39.13 -1.76 4.45
CA PHE A 200 -40.53 -1.34 4.61
C PHE A 200 -41.11 -0.74 3.33
N ASP A 201 -40.33 0.01 2.55
CA ASP A 201 -40.73 0.49 1.22
C ASP A 201 -41.05 -0.68 0.30
N ASN A 202 -40.21 -1.72 0.29
CA ASN A 202 -40.42 -2.89 -0.55
C ASN A 202 -41.54 -3.81 -0.05
N ALA A 203 -41.77 -3.87 1.27
CA ALA A 203 -42.96 -4.50 1.83
C ALA A 203 -44.25 -3.78 1.37
N ILE A 204 -44.24 -2.45 1.39
CA ILE A 204 -45.34 -1.61 0.88
C ILE A 204 -45.58 -1.87 -0.61
N ARG A 205 -44.53 -1.86 -1.44
CA ARG A 205 -44.63 -2.21 -2.87
C ARG A 205 -45.26 -3.58 -3.10
N ALA A 206 -44.82 -4.59 -2.34
CA ALA A 206 -45.37 -5.94 -2.44
C ALA A 206 -46.87 -5.99 -2.09
N ALA A 207 -47.28 -5.31 -1.02
CA ALA A 207 -48.68 -5.17 -0.61
C ALA A 207 -49.53 -4.49 -1.69
N LEU A 208 -49.08 -3.33 -2.19
CA LEU A 208 -49.80 -2.53 -3.19
C LEU A 208 -49.93 -3.26 -4.52
N ILE A 209 -48.91 -4.02 -4.95
CA ILE A 209 -48.99 -4.87 -6.14
C ILE A 209 -50.03 -5.98 -5.94
N SER A 210 -49.98 -6.69 -4.82
CA SER A 210 -50.97 -7.73 -4.51
C SER A 210 -52.39 -7.15 -4.52
N ARG A 211 -52.58 -5.97 -3.92
CA ARG A 211 -53.86 -5.24 -3.92
C ARG A 211 -54.29 -4.82 -5.33
N ARG A 212 -53.37 -4.35 -6.18
CA ARG A 212 -53.65 -4.02 -7.59
C ARG A 212 -54.16 -5.25 -8.37
N HIS A 213 -53.62 -6.43 -8.11
CA HIS A 213 -54.11 -7.67 -8.73
C HIS A 213 -55.55 -8.00 -8.31
N LEU A 214 -55.96 -7.65 -7.09
CA LEU A 214 -57.31 -7.86 -6.59
C LEU A 214 -58.30 -6.73 -6.97
N GLN A 215 -57.79 -5.51 -7.17
CA GLN A 215 -58.58 -4.28 -7.39
C GLN A 215 -58.06 -3.53 -8.62
N PHE A 216 -58.15 -4.15 -9.79
CA PHE A 216 -57.53 -3.66 -11.04
C PHE A 216 -58.03 -2.27 -11.49
N TRP A 217 -59.21 -1.83 -11.03
CA TRP A 217 -59.80 -0.52 -11.33
C TRP A 217 -59.12 0.64 -10.60
N LYS A 218 -58.28 0.39 -9.58
CA LYS A 218 -57.52 1.43 -8.88
C LYS A 218 -56.35 1.95 -9.73
N SER A 219 -56.59 3.05 -10.44
CA SER A 219 -55.63 3.64 -11.39
C SER A 219 -54.37 4.20 -10.73
N HIS A 220 -54.46 4.73 -9.49
CA HIS A 220 -53.32 5.27 -8.74
C HIS A 220 -52.27 4.22 -8.38
N LEU A 221 -52.63 2.93 -8.39
CA LEU A 221 -51.69 1.83 -8.13
C LEU A 221 -50.93 1.37 -9.39
N LYS A 222 -51.22 1.91 -10.57
CA LYS A 222 -50.61 1.45 -11.84
C LYS A 222 -49.10 1.69 -11.92
N LYS A 223 -48.61 2.76 -11.27
CA LYS A 223 -47.21 3.18 -11.27
C LYS A 223 -46.35 2.50 -10.19
N VAL A 224 -46.95 1.75 -9.28
CA VAL A 224 -46.24 1.05 -8.20
C VAL A 224 -45.24 0.06 -8.80
N GLN A 225 -43.98 0.17 -8.37
CA GLN A 225 -42.90 -0.68 -8.84
C GLN A 225 -42.89 -2.01 -8.09
N ARG A 226 -42.30 -3.04 -8.72
CA ARG A 226 -41.99 -4.29 -8.00
C ARG A 226 -40.97 -4.02 -6.89
N PRO A 227 -40.92 -4.87 -5.84
CA PRO A 227 -39.86 -4.79 -4.84
C PRO A 227 -38.48 -4.67 -5.50
N LEU A 228 -37.76 -3.61 -5.15
CA LEU A 228 -36.47 -3.25 -5.73
C LEU A 228 -35.34 -4.06 -5.09
N LEU A 229 -34.24 -4.20 -5.80
CA LEU A 229 -33.01 -4.79 -5.26
C LEU A 229 -32.37 -3.85 -4.23
N GLN A 230 -31.80 -4.43 -3.18
CA GLN A 230 -31.04 -3.68 -2.18
C GLN A 230 -29.58 -3.59 -2.61
N ALA A 231 -28.99 -2.39 -2.52
CA ALA A 231 -27.55 -2.26 -2.65
C ALA A 231 -26.85 -3.00 -1.49
N PRO A 232 -25.71 -3.68 -1.72
CA PRO A 232 -24.96 -4.30 -0.64
C PRO A 232 -24.51 -3.29 0.42
N PHE A 233 -24.45 -3.71 1.68
CA PHE A 233 -23.89 -2.87 2.74
C PHE A 233 -22.40 -2.65 2.53
N LEU A 234 -21.98 -1.38 2.54
CA LEU A 234 -20.59 -0.99 2.45
C LEU A 234 -20.10 -0.56 3.84
N PRO A 235 -19.25 -1.36 4.52
CA PRO A 235 -18.69 -0.96 5.81
C PRO A 235 -17.90 0.36 5.69
N PRO A 236 -17.87 1.19 6.75
CA PRO A 236 -17.05 2.40 6.75
C PRO A 236 -15.57 2.04 6.52
N ARG A 237 -14.89 2.84 5.69
CA ARG A 237 -13.45 2.63 5.42
C ARG A 237 -12.67 2.77 6.73
N PRO A 238 -11.69 1.88 7.00
CA PRO A 238 -10.83 2.05 8.17
C PRO A 238 -10.11 3.42 8.08
N PRO A 239 -9.85 4.08 9.22
CA PRO A 239 -9.06 5.30 9.21
C PRO A 239 -7.69 5.03 8.60
N ARG A 240 -7.17 6.00 7.82
CA ARG A 240 -5.86 5.85 7.19
C ARG A 240 -4.79 5.68 8.29
N PRO A 241 -3.79 4.81 8.10
CA PRO A 241 -2.67 4.71 9.02
C PRO A 241 -2.02 6.09 9.19
N ILE A 242 -1.63 6.43 10.42
CA ILE A 242 -0.85 7.63 10.68
C ILE A 242 0.56 7.35 10.16
N VAL A 243 0.88 7.90 8.99
CA VAL A 243 2.24 7.85 8.43
C VAL A 243 3.03 9.00 9.04
N SER A 244 3.87 8.71 10.04
CA SER A 244 4.85 9.67 10.52
C SER A 244 5.93 9.85 9.45
N ARG A 245 6.09 11.07 8.92
CA ARG A 245 7.28 11.41 8.13
C ARG A 245 8.49 11.35 9.06
N PRO A 246 9.49 10.48 8.82
CA PRO A 246 10.75 10.59 9.56
C PRO A 246 11.37 11.95 9.25
N ASP A 247 11.92 12.61 10.26
CA ASP A 247 12.74 13.80 10.02
C ASP A 247 13.93 13.42 9.12
N PRO A 248 14.28 14.25 8.12
CA PRO A 248 15.45 13.98 7.30
C PRO A 248 16.69 13.94 8.21
N PRO A 249 17.51 12.88 8.16
CA PRO A 249 18.76 12.86 8.90
C PRO A 249 19.66 13.96 8.37
N ALA A 250 20.37 14.66 9.25
CA ALA A 250 21.46 15.55 8.85
C ALA A 250 22.54 14.69 8.20
N VAL A 251 22.61 14.68 6.87
CA VAL A 251 23.74 14.13 6.13
C VAL A 251 24.58 15.34 5.74
N ASP A 252 25.63 15.62 6.50
CA ASP A 252 26.71 16.43 5.96
C ASP A 252 27.18 15.66 4.70
N GLY A 253 26.92 16.21 3.51
CA GLY A 253 27.06 15.58 2.17
C GLY A 253 28.50 15.21 1.78
N VAL A 254 29.21 14.54 2.68
CA VAL A 254 30.63 14.22 2.60
C VAL A 254 30.75 12.70 2.56
N PRO A 255 31.56 12.11 1.64
CA PRO A 255 31.86 10.68 1.60
C PRO A 255 32.26 10.04 2.94
N ASN A 256 32.78 10.84 3.87
CA ASN A 256 33.16 10.42 5.21
C ASN A 256 31.97 9.90 6.03
N SER A 257 30.79 10.50 5.89
CA SER A 257 29.58 10.05 6.61
C SER A 257 29.16 8.65 6.18
N LEU A 258 29.32 8.32 4.89
CA LEU A 258 29.02 7.01 4.32
C LEU A 258 30.06 5.94 4.67
N PHE A 259 31.30 6.33 4.93
CA PHE A 259 32.32 5.42 5.46
C PHE A 259 32.02 5.05 6.92
N CYS A 260 31.66 6.04 7.75
CA CYS A 260 31.30 5.82 9.15
C CYS A 260 29.98 5.06 9.33
N GLN A 261 29.02 5.27 8.41
CA GLN A 261 27.74 4.58 8.38
C GLN A 261 27.58 3.84 7.04
N PRO A 262 27.90 2.53 6.97
CA PRO A 262 28.03 1.78 5.71
C PRO A 262 26.66 1.40 5.10
N LEU A 263 25.86 2.41 4.81
CA LEU A 263 24.54 2.29 4.20
C LEU A 263 24.65 1.84 2.75
N CYS A 264 23.98 0.74 2.43
CA CYS A 264 24.08 0.10 1.11
C CYS A 264 25.48 -0.45 0.80
N ALA A 265 26.25 -0.83 1.82
CA ALA A 265 27.50 -1.56 1.61
C ALA A 265 27.28 -2.84 0.77
N ASP A 266 28.17 -3.05 -0.19
CA ASP A 266 28.16 -4.16 -1.14
C ASP A 266 29.45 -4.98 -1.10
N VAL A 267 30.39 -4.60 -0.22
CA VAL A 267 31.61 -5.33 0.09
C VAL A 267 31.86 -5.41 1.60
N LEU A 268 32.33 -6.57 2.04
CA LEU A 268 32.78 -6.87 3.40
C LEU A 268 34.24 -7.35 3.37
N PHE A 269 35.09 -6.72 4.15
CA PHE A 269 36.45 -7.18 4.41
C PHE A 269 36.51 -7.96 5.72
N LEU A 270 37.11 -9.15 5.66
CA LEU A 270 37.46 -9.98 6.80
C LEU A 270 38.94 -9.79 7.10
N LEU A 271 39.25 -9.25 8.28
CA LEU A 271 40.60 -9.00 8.77
C LEU A 271 40.93 -9.94 9.93
N GLU A 272 42.21 -10.06 10.27
CA GLU A 272 42.68 -10.70 11.52
C GLU A 272 42.07 -12.11 11.69
N GLY A 273 42.18 -12.95 10.66
CA GLY A 273 41.62 -14.31 10.65
C GLY A 273 40.09 -14.38 10.62
N GLY A 274 39.42 -13.30 10.22
CA GLY A 274 37.95 -13.20 10.15
C GLY A 274 37.27 -12.73 11.44
N THR A 275 38.05 -12.37 12.47
CA THR A 275 37.52 -11.84 13.73
C THR A 275 36.97 -10.43 13.59
N THR A 276 37.55 -9.65 12.67
CA THR A 276 37.21 -8.25 12.44
C THR A 276 36.56 -8.06 11.08
N GLN A 277 35.45 -7.32 11.07
CA GLN A 277 34.66 -7.02 9.87
C GLN A 277 34.71 -5.52 9.55
N VAL A 278 34.94 -5.18 8.27
CA VAL A 278 34.90 -3.79 7.78
C VAL A 278 34.03 -3.73 6.51
N PHE A 279 32.95 -2.97 6.56
CA PHE A 279 32.03 -2.79 5.43
C PHE A 279 32.44 -1.59 4.57
N ALA A 280 32.28 -1.70 3.26
CA ALA A 280 32.58 -0.63 2.32
C ALA A 280 31.73 -0.72 1.04
N HIS A 281 32.05 0.12 0.05
CA HIS A 281 31.30 0.29 -1.19
C HIS A 281 32.24 0.13 -2.40
N LYS A 282 31.94 -0.82 -3.28
CA LYS A 282 32.75 -1.14 -4.47
C LYS A 282 33.00 0.08 -5.34
N VAL A 283 31.96 0.88 -5.59
CA VAL A 283 32.07 2.07 -6.44
C VAL A 283 33.10 3.08 -5.92
N TYR A 284 33.18 3.29 -4.60
CA TYR A 284 34.15 4.20 -3.99
C TYR A 284 35.57 3.63 -4.07
N LEU A 285 35.74 2.36 -3.75
CA LEU A 285 37.05 1.71 -3.74
C LEU A 285 37.62 1.54 -5.16
N ALA A 286 36.80 1.08 -6.11
CA ALA A 286 37.20 0.85 -7.49
C ALA A 286 37.52 2.15 -8.24
N THR A 287 36.80 3.24 -7.95
CA THR A 287 37.09 4.55 -8.57
C THR A 287 38.34 5.20 -8.00
N SER A 288 38.76 4.81 -6.80
CA SER A 288 39.96 5.35 -6.13
C SER A 288 41.20 4.45 -6.23
N CYS A 289 41.05 3.16 -6.56
CA CYS A 289 42.13 2.18 -6.60
C CYS A 289 41.90 1.17 -7.74
N SER A 290 42.87 1.05 -8.66
CA SER A 290 42.78 0.11 -9.78
C SER A 290 42.71 -1.35 -9.31
N LYS A 291 43.45 -1.70 -8.25
CA LYS A 291 43.47 -3.06 -7.72
C LYS A 291 42.10 -3.51 -7.23
N PHE A 292 41.37 -2.63 -6.56
CA PHE A 292 39.97 -2.88 -6.18
C PHE A 292 39.05 -2.94 -7.39
N TYR A 293 39.26 -2.10 -8.41
CA TYR A 293 38.50 -2.18 -9.66
C TYR A 293 38.65 -3.56 -10.32
N ASP A 294 39.89 -4.03 -10.45
CA ASP A 294 40.19 -5.32 -11.07
C ASP A 294 39.58 -6.47 -10.25
N ILE A 295 39.72 -6.43 -8.91
CA ILE A 295 39.16 -7.47 -8.02
C ILE A 295 37.63 -7.54 -8.13
N PHE A 296 36.94 -6.40 -8.16
CA PHE A 296 35.48 -6.36 -8.18
C PHE A 296 34.87 -6.60 -9.56
N THR A 297 35.67 -6.53 -10.62
CA THR A 297 35.25 -6.87 -11.99
C THR A 297 35.58 -8.30 -12.38
N LEU A 298 36.26 -9.07 -11.52
CA LEU A 298 36.47 -10.49 -11.74
C LEU A 298 35.12 -11.21 -11.90
N ASP A 299 34.95 -11.92 -13.02
CA ASP A 299 33.79 -12.78 -13.23
C ASP A 299 33.89 -14.00 -12.30
N LEU A 300 33.21 -13.95 -11.16
CA LEU A 300 33.13 -15.03 -10.17
C LEU A 300 32.10 -16.12 -10.58
N GLY A 301 31.46 -15.99 -11.75
CA GLY A 301 30.31 -16.81 -12.16
C GLY A 301 30.54 -17.87 -13.24
N MET A 302 31.69 -17.88 -13.95
CA MET A 302 31.92 -18.82 -15.05
C MET A 302 33.30 -19.48 -14.96
N MET A 303 33.34 -20.76 -14.57
CA MET A 303 34.26 -21.79 -15.09
C MET A 303 34.02 -23.10 -14.33
N GLY A 304 33.22 -23.97 -14.94
CA GLY A 304 33.06 -25.36 -14.56
C GLY A 304 32.76 -26.15 -15.82
N GLU A 305 33.78 -26.40 -16.65
CA GLU A 305 33.93 -27.58 -17.51
C GLU A 305 35.21 -27.46 -18.34
N GLY A 306 36.03 -28.50 -18.32
CA GLY A 306 37.26 -28.59 -19.09
C GLY A 306 37.02 -29.15 -20.49
N ARG A 307 37.76 -28.64 -21.48
CA ARG A 307 38.27 -29.30 -22.71
C ARG A 307 38.93 -28.23 -23.58
N SER A 308 40.27 -28.21 -23.69
CA SER A 308 41.11 -28.90 -24.68
C SER A 308 41.18 -28.22 -26.07
N LYS A 309 42.33 -27.58 -26.30
CA LYS A 309 43.13 -27.43 -27.55
C LYS A 309 42.50 -26.87 -28.86
N PHE A 310 43.43 -26.25 -29.62
CA PHE A 310 43.39 -25.62 -30.95
C PHE A 310 42.97 -24.14 -30.91
N GLY A 311 43.76 -23.15 -31.35
CA GLY A 311 44.91 -23.14 -32.27
C GLY A 311 44.54 -22.33 -33.50
N ASP A 312 45.27 -21.22 -33.71
CA ASP A 312 45.57 -20.51 -34.97
C ASP A 312 45.14 -19.02 -35.06
N GLU A 313 46.10 -18.26 -35.57
CA GLU A 313 46.27 -16.81 -35.71
C GLU A 313 45.66 -16.26 -37.04
N GLU A 314 45.81 -14.93 -37.24
CA GLU A 314 45.65 -14.13 -38.48
C GLU A 314 44.19 -13.72 -38.84
N ASP A 315 43.85 -12.51 -39.33
CA ASP A 315 44.60 -11.29 -39.66
C ASP A 315 43.63 -10.08 -39.76
N CYS A 316 44.19 -8.87 -39.88
CA CYS A 316 43.50 -7.58 -40.04
C CYS A 316 42.80 -7.39 -41.40
N PHE A 317 41.71 -6.59 -41.46
CA PHE A 317 41.54 -5.36 -42.30
C PHE A 317 40.07 -4.97 -42.59
N HIS A 318 39.87 -3.64 -42.62
CA HIS A 318 38.85 -2.82 -43.30
C HIS A 318 37.57 -2.34 -42.58
N GLU A 319 37.53 -1.00 -42.51
CA GLU A 319 36.51 -0.03 -42.07
C GLU A 319 35.55 0.33 -43.25
N PRO A 320 34.61 1.28 -43.12
CA PRO A 320 33.25 1.17 -42.58
C PRO A 320 32.16 1.38 -43.67
N LYS A 321 30.88 1.06 -43.37
CA LYS A 321 29.72 1.80 -43.92
C LYS A 321 28.36 1.41 -43.32
N THR A 322 27.63 2.47 -42.96
CA THR A 322 26.17 2.69 -43.08
C THR A 322 25.18 1.89 -42.23
N SER A 323 24.61 2.63 -41.27
CA SER A 323 23.17 2.77 -40.99
C SER A 323 22.31 1.50 -41.04
N GLN A 324 21.94 1.02 -39.87
CA GLN A 324 20.55 0.64 -39.60
C GLN A 324 20.29 0.63 -38.09
N SER A 325 19.19 1.27 -37.73
CA SER A 325 18.50 1.21 -36.46
C SER A 325 18.24 -0.24 -36.05
N ASP A 326 18.73 -0.64 -34.87
CA ASP A 326 18.19 -1.76 -34.08
C ASP A 326 18.78 -1.71 -32.66
N ASN A 327 18.18 -0.92 -31.77
CA ASN A 327 18.41 -1.08 -30.32
C ASN A 327 17.48 -2.18 -29.79
N ALA A 328 17.70 -3.41 -30.25
CA ALA A 328 17.16 -4.61 -29.63
C ALA A 328 18.05 -4.98 -28.43
N ILE A 329 17.47 -4.98 -27.23
CA ILE A 329 18.08 -5.49 -26.00
C ILE A 329 18.25 -7.00 -26.15
N PRO A 330 19.42 -7.61 -25.82
CA PRO A 330 19.49 -9.06 -25.75
C PRO A 330 18.62 -9.53 -24.58
N ALA A 331 17.60 -10.31 -24.90
CA ALA A 331 16.73 -10.97 -23.96
C ALA A 331 17.57 -11.79 -22.97
N ARG A 332 17.62 -11.36 -21.70
CA ARG A 332 18.18 -12.17 -20.63
C ARG A 332 17.10 -13.15 -20.20
N THR A 333 17.32 -14.41 -20.56
CA THR A 333 16.60 -15.59 -20.11
C THR A 333 16.30 -15.48 -18.62
N GLN A 334 15.03 -15.64 -18.26
CA GLN A 334 14.60 -15.88 -16.89
C GLN A 334 15.28 -17.17 -16.41
N CYS A 335 16.36 -17.06 -15.63
CA CYS A 335 16.86 -18.16 -14.83
C CYS A 335 16.23 -18.08 -13.44
N SER A 336 15.28 -18.97 -13.22
CA SER A 336 14.81 -19.42 -11.92
C SER A 336 15.98 -19.96 -11.07
N ALA A 337 15.94 -19.63 -9.78
CA ALA A 337 16.61 -20.24 -8.63
C ALA A 337 17.84 -21.15 -8.86
N GLY A 338 19.03 -20.64 -8.52
CA GLY A 338 20.25 -21.42 -8.30
C GLY A 338 21.50 -20.55 -8.20
N VAL A 339 21.77 -19.94 -7.03
CA VAL A 339 23.01 -19.17 -6.82
C VAL A 339 24.18 -20.14 -6.63
N LEU A 340 24.92 -20.42 -7.70
CA LEU A 340 26.22 -21.05 -7.63
C LEU A 340 27.20 -20.07 -6.95
N ARG A 341 27.60 -20.38 -5.71
CA ARG A 341 28.59 -19.62 -4.94
C ARG A 341 29.99 -19.87 -5.49
N GLY A 342 30.59 -18.88 -6.13
CA GLY A 342 32.01 -18.86 -6.48
C GLY A 342 32.86 -18.32 -5.34
N SER A 343 33.90 -19.06 -4.94
CA SER A 343 35.00 -18.58 -4.10
C SER A 343 36.29 -18.75 -4.88
N ARG A 344 37.13 -17.71 -4.92
CA ARG A 344 38.45 -17.77 -5.56
C ARG A 344 39.52 -17.41 -4.55
N ILE A 345 40.57 -18.24 -4.49
CA ILE A 345 41.81 -17.92 -3.79
C ILE A 345 42.58 -16.95 -4.70
N VAL A 346 43.01 -15.81 -4.16
CA VAL A 346 43.54 -14.69 -4.95
C VAL A 346 45.02 -14.43 -4.64
N SER A 347 45.76 -15.48 -4.28
CA SER A 347 47.17 -15.41 -3.84
C SER A 347 48.14 -14.80 -4.86
N GLY A 348 47.75 -14.69 -6.14
CA GLY A 348 48.54 -14.05 -7.21
C GLY A 348 48.37 -12.54 -7.35
N TRP A 349 47.45 -11.90 -6.62
CA TRP A 349 47.12 -10.48 -6.77
C TRP A 349 47.85 -9.59 -5.76
N GLY A 350 48.94 -10.09 -5.18
CA GLY A 350 49.74 -9.40 -4.17
C GLY A 350 49.49 -9.91 -2.74
N ARG A 351 50.42 -9.62 -1.84
CA ARG A 351 50.47 -10.17 -0.47
C ARG A 351 49.36 -9.67 0.48
N GLY A 352 48.38 -8.92 -0.02
CA GLY A 352 47.31 -8.33 0.80
C GLY A 352 45.97 -9.08 0.76
N PHE A 353 45.75 -9.95 -0.22
CA PHE A 353 44.47 -10.62 -0.46
C PHE A 353 44.60 -12.13 -0.37
N VAL A 354 43.74 -12.77 0.41
CA VAL A 354 43.70 -14.23 0.58
C VAL A 354 42.64 -14.84 -0.35
N SER A 355 41.40 -14.38 -0.26
CA SER A 355 40.28 -14.91 -1.06
C SER A 355 39.20 -13.86 -1.31
N VAL A 356 38.44 -14.05 -2.40
CA VAL A 356 37.26 -13.25 -2.73
C VAL A 356 36.10 -14.18 -3.07
N SER A 357 34.94 -13.92 -2.47
CA SER A 357 33.72 -14.73 -2.64
C SER A 357 32.46 -13.86 -2.70
N LEU A 358 31.36 -14.42 -3.17
CA LEU A 358 30.02 -13.84 -3.07
C LEU A 358 29.22 -14.57 -2.00
N GLU A 359 28.82 -13.86 -0.94
CA GLU A 359 28.17 -14.46 0.21
C GLU A 359 26.94 -13.68 0.67
N ASN A 360 25.99 -14.38 1.30
CA ASN A 360 24.85 -13.77 1.97
C ASN A 360 25.30 -13.25 3.34
N VAL A 361 25.44 -11.95 3.46
CA VAL A 361 25.89 -11.25 4.66
C VAL A 361 24.71 -10.51 5.28
N LYS A 362 24.66 -10.43 6.61
CA LYS A 362 23.66 -9.62 7.31
C LYS A 362 24.07 -8.14 7.23
N ASP A 363 23.26 -7.34 6.55
CA ASP A 363 23.47 -5.90 6.40
C ASP A 363 23.53 -5.24 7.79
N PRO A 364 24.59 -4.46 8.09
CA PRO A 364 24.86 -3.98 9.44
C PRO A 364 23.85 -2.93 9.91
N VAL A 365 23.13 -2.27 8.98
CA VAL A 365 22.17 -1.21 9.32
C VAL A 365 20.74 -1.74 9.38
N THR A 366 20.35 -2.56 8.41
CA THR A 366 18.96 -3.05 8.30
C THR A 366 18.76 -4.42 8.95
N GLY A 367 19.84 -5.14 9.25
CA GLY A 367 19.80 -6.50 9.80
C GLY A 367 19.28 -7.56 8.83
N ARG A 368 19.06 -7.21 7.55
CA ARG A 368 18.56 -8.13 6.51
C ARG A 368 19.71 -8.83 5.81
N SER A 369 19.48 -10.03 5.28
CA SER A 369 20.49 -10.73 4.50
C SER A 369 20.58 -10.16 3.08
N ARG A 370 21.80 -9.86 2.61
CA ARG A 370 22.10 -9.35 1.27
C ARG A 370 23.33 -10.06 0.71
N VAL A 371 23.36 -10.27 -0.61
CA VAL A 371 24.57 -10.77 -1.29
C VAL A 371 25.60 -9.65 -1.33
N MET A 372 26.78 -9.89 -0.76
CA MET A 372 27.92 -8.97 -0.76
C MET A 372 29.16 -9.68 -1.29
N THR A 373 30.11 -8.91 -1.82
CA THR A 373 31.47 -9.44 -2.07
C THR A 373 32.21 -9.50 -0.75
N VAL A 374 32.66 -10.68 -0.37
CA VAL A 374 33.46 -10.89 0.85
C VAL A 374 34.92 -11.04 0.42
N VAL A 375 35.79 -10.21 0.99
CA VAL A 375 37.23 -10.20 0.72
C VAL A 375 37.96 -10.55 2.01
N THR A 376 38.65 -11.68 2.01
CA THR A 376 39.52 -12.09 3.11
C THR A 376 40.90 -11.48 2.90
N MET A 377 41.33 -10.67 3.86
CA MET A 377 42.62 -10.01 3.84
C MET A 377 43.68 -10.86 4.57
N ASP A 378 44.95 -10.58 4.28
CA ASP A 378 46.06 -11.21 5.00
C ASP A 378 45.99 -10.93 6.52
N GLU A 379 46.37 -11.90 7.34
CA GLU A 379 46.27 -11.82 8.81
C GLU A 379 47.13 -10.70 9.41
N LEU A 380 48.16 -10.24 8.69
CA LEU A 380 49.03 -9.14 9.12
C LEU A 380 48.37 -7.76 8.95
N ILE A 381 47.24 -7.66 8.24
CA ILE A 381 46.53 -6.40 8.00
C ILE A 381 45.66 -6.07 9.21
N GLN A 382 46.12 -5.07 9.99
CA GLN A 382 45.43 -4.56 11.16
C GLN A 382 44.28 -3.62 10.80
N LYS A 383 43.20 -3.68 11.60
CA LYS A 383 42.00 -2.86 11.38
C LYS A 383 42.26 -1.35 11.28
N GLY A 384 42.98 -0.77 12.25
CA GLY A 384 43.15 0.69 12.35
C GLY A 384 43.84 1.31 11.13
N PRO A 385 45.04 0.85 10.76
CA PRO A 385 45.73 1.29 9.56
C PRO A 385 44.95 1.00 8.26
N PHE A 386 44.27 -0.15 8.18
CA PHE A 386 43.45 -0.47 7.01
C PHE A 386 42.25 0.47 6.86
N GLN A 387 41.56 0.81 7.95
CA GLN A 387 40.48 1.81 7.95
C GLN A 387 40.97 3.18 7.49
N ALA A 388 42.20 3.59 7.83
CA ALA A 388 42.78 4.84 7.35
C ALA A 388 43.01 4.83 5.83
N VAL A 389 43.45 3.69 5.27
CA VAL A 389 43.57 3.52 3.81
C VAL A 389 42.20 3.60 3.15
N LEU A 390 41.18 2.94 3.71
CA LEU A 390 39.83 3.03 3.18
C LEU A 390 39.29 4.46 3.27
N GLU A 391 39.44 5.14 4.40
CA GLU A 391 39.03 6.53 4.58
C GLU A 391 39.65 7.43 3.50
N TYR A 392 40.96 7.30 3.24
CA TYR A 392 41.62 7.99 2.14
C TYR A 392 40.99 7.68 0.77
N LEU A 393 40.63 6.42 0.48
CA LEU A 393 39.94 6.08 -0.78
C LEU A 393 38.55 6.72 -0.87
N TYR A 394 37.90 7.03 0.26
CA TYR A 394 36.62 7.73 0.30
C TYR A 394 36.75 9.24 0.19
N THR A 395 37.75 9.84 0.84
CA THR A 395 37.81 11.29 1.06
C THR A 395 38.96 11.97 0.31
N GLY A 396 40.02 11.24 -0.06
CA GLY A 396 41.27 11.79 -0.57
C GLY A 396 42.15 12.46 0.50
N SER A 397 41.76 12.39 1.77
CA SER A 397 42.45 13.01 2.91
C SER A 397 43.15 11.97 3.78
N LEU A 398 44.25 12.38 4.41
CA LEU A 398 44.98 11.61 5.40
C LEU A 398 45.09 12.45 6.68
N ASP A 399 44.75 11.87 7.82
CA ASP A 399 45.07 12.47 9.12
C ASP A 399 46.57 12.32 9.41
N GLU A 400 47.28 13.44 9.40
CA GLU A 400 48.74 13.51 9.59
C GLU A 400 49.15 13.29 11.05
N SER A 401 48.23 13.42 12.01
CA SER A 401 48.50 13.29 13.44
C SER A 401 48.60 11.84 13.93
N ARG A 402 48.37 10.88 13.03
CA ARG A 402 48.29 9.46 13.35
C ARG A 402 49.65 8.87 13.73
N GLY A 403 49.65 8.04 14.78
CA GLY A 403 50.85 7.30 15.23
C GLY A 403 51.20 6.07 14.38
N ASP A 404 50.29 5.60 13.54
CA ASP A 404 50.39 4.35 12.76
C ASP A 404 50.70 4.58 11.26
N LEU A 405 51.21 5.76 10.90
CA LEU A 405 51.49 6.14 9.50
C LEU A 405 52.38 5.14 8.75
N LYS A 406 53.38 4.55 9.41
CA LYS A 406 54.27 3.55 8.76
C LYS A 406 53.50 2.28 8.35
N GLN A 407 52.56 1.84 9.19
CA GLN A 407 51.67 0.72 8.89
C GLN A 407 50.70 1.09 7.77
N VAL A 408 50.17 2.32 7.76
CA VAL A 408 49.33 2.84 6.66
C VAL A 408 50.09 2.81 5.33
N ALA A 409 51.35 3.28 5.29
CA ALA A 409 52.18 3.22 4.09
C ALA A 409 52.43 1.78 3.61
N THR A 410 52.65 0.85 4.55
CA THR A 410 52.85 -0.57 4.23
C THR A 410 51.61 -1.16 3.55
N ILE A 411 50.42 -0.89 4.10
CA ILE A 411 49.15 -1.36 3.51
C ILE A 411 48.88 -0.65 2.18
N ALA A 412 49.14 0.66 2.08
CA ALA A 412 48.99 1.42 0.84
C ALA A 412 49.87 0.84 -0.28
N GLU A 413 51.10 0.41 0.04
CA GLU A 413 51.98 -0.26 -0.92
C GLU A 413 51.43 -1.63 -1.34
N LEU A 414 50.96 -2.45 -0.38
CA LEU A 414 50.34 -3.76 -0.67
C LEU A 414 49.11 -3.66 -1.58
N LEU A 415 48.31 -2.60 -1.38
CA LEU A 415 47.10 -2.30 -2.15
C LEU A 415 47.36 -1.43 -3.39
N GLU A 416 48.62 -1.10 -3.67
CA GLU A 416 49.05 -0.25 -4.81
C GLU A 416 48.36 1.14 -4.83
N VAL A 417 48.07 1.68 -3.65
CA VAL A 417 47.60 3.05 -3.45
C VAL A 417 48.80 3.98 -3.36
N PHE A 418 49.51 4.13 -4.49
CA PHE A 418 50.79 4.86 -4.55
C PHE A 418 50.68 6.32 -4.09
N ASP A 419 49.56 6.99 -4.38
CA ASP A 419 49.31 8.38 -3.95
C ASP A 419 49.35 8.51 -2.43
N LEU A 420 48.67 7.60 -1.72
CA LEU A 420 48.67 7.57 -0.25
C LEU A 420 50.06 7.23 0.29
N ARG A 421 50.75 6.27 -0.33
CA ARG A 421 52.12 5.92 0.06
C ARG A 421 53.05 7.13 -0.05
N MET A 422 52.94 7.90 -1.13
CA MET A 422 53.69 9.13 -1.33
C MET A 422 53.30 10.20 -0.31
N MET A 423 52.01 10.37 -0.02
CA MET A 423 51.54 11.32 0.99
C MET A 423 52.09 11.01 2.38
N VAL A 424 52.08 9.75 2.78
CA VAL A 424 52.67 9.33 4.06
C VAL A 424 54.18 9.60 4.08
N ALA A 425 54.90 9.32 3.00
CA ALA A 425 56.33 9.61 2.91
C ALA A 425 56.62 11.12 3.08
N ASN A 426 55.83 11.97 2.41
CA ASN A 426 55.93 13.42 2.57
C ASN A 426 55.67 13.86 4.01
N VAL A 427 54.65 13.32 4.68
CA VAL A 427 54.35 13.62 6.09
C VAL A 427 55.53 13.22 6.99
N LEU A 428 56.07 12.02 6.82
CA LEU A 428 57.21 11.52 7.61
C LEU A 428 58.50 12.33 7.38
N ASN A 429 58.66 12.94 6.21
CA ASN A 429 59.79 13.81 5.87
C ASN A 429 59.57 15.29 6.19
N ASN A 430 58.41 15.66 6.78
CA ASN A 430 58.00 17.05 7.00
C ASN A 430 57.82 17.89 5.71
N GLU A 431 57.42 17.25 4.62
CA GLU A 431 57.16 17.84 3.30
C GLU A 431 55.67 17.80 2.93
N SER A 432 54.77 17.83 3.92
CA SER A 432 53.32 17.67 3.72
C SER A 432 52.69 18.73 2.80
N PHE A 433 53.34 19.88 2.58
CA PHE A 433 52.92 20.88 1.60
C PHE A 433 52.78 20.32 0.18
N MET A 434 53.56 19.29 -0.19
CA MET A 434 53.48 18.63 -1.50
C MET A 434 52.19 17.80 -1.67
N ASN A 435 51.50 17.45 -0.58
CA ASN A 435 50.31 16.61 -0.63
C ASN A 435 49.11 17.28 -1.30
N GLN A 436 49.09 18.62 -1.39
CA GLN A 436 47.99 19.35 -2.04
C GLN A 436 47.83 18.97 -3.51
N GLU A 437 48.93 18.82 -4.24
CA GLU A 437 48.88 18.43 -5.66
C GLU A 437 48.51 16.96 -5.84
N ILE A 438 48.95 16.09 -4.91
CA ILE A 438 48.56 14.68 -4.90
C ILE A 438 47.05 14.55 -4.68
N THR A 439 46.50 15.26 -3.70
CA THR A 439 45.06 15.27 -3.40
C THR A 439 44.25 15.79 -4.59
N LYS A 440 44.66 16.91 -5.22
CA LYS A 440 43.99 17.42 -6.43
C LYS A 440 43.99 16.39 -7.56
N ALA A 441 45.15 15.80 -7.86
CA ALA A 441 45.29 14.81 -8.92
C ALA A 441 44.47 13.54 -8.64
N PHE A 442 44.39 13.12 -7.38
CA PHE A 442 43.55 12.02 -6.93
C PHE A 442 42.06 12.29 -7.21
N HIS A 443 41.54 13.45 -6.78
CA HIS A 443 40.14 13.82 -7.00
C HIS A 443 39.79 13.93 -8.49
N VAL A 444 40.67 14.48 -9.32
CA VAL A 444 40.46 14.57 -10.77
C VAL A 444 40.38 13.17 -11.40
N ARG A 445 41.33 12.27 -11.10
CA ARG A 445 41.31 10.89 -11.62
C ARG A 445 40.07 10.14 -11.19
N ARG A 446 39.70 10.27 -9.91
CA ARG A 446 38.52 9.62 -9.35
C ARG A 446 37.23 10.13 -9.98
N ALA A 447 37.09 11.44 -10.18
CA ALA A 447 35.92 12.02 -10.86
C ALA A 447 35.76 11.47 -12.29
N ASN A 448 36.86 11.33 -13.03
CA ASN A 448 36.85 10.73 -14.36
C ASN A 448 36.41 9.26 -14.34
N ARG A 449 36.90 8.47 -13.38
CA ARG A 449 36.48 7.07 -13.20
C ARG A 449 35.02 6.93 -12.76
N ILE A 450 34.53 7.81 -11.88
CA ILE A 450 33.11 7.86 -11.50
C ILE A 450 32.24 8.10 -12.75
N LYS A 451 32.63 9.07 -13.60
CA LYS A 451 31.93 9.35 -14.86
C LYS A 451 31.89 8.13 -15.78
N GLU A 452 32.99 7.38 -15.87
CA GLU A 452 33.03 6.13 -16.64
C GLU A 452 32.09 5.06 -16.07
N CYS A 453 32.09 4.85 -14.76
CA CYS A 453 31.18 3.90 -14.09
C CYS A 453 29.71 4.28 -14.29
N LEU A 454 29.37 5.57 -14.22
CA LEU A 454 28.01 6.07 -14.49
C LEU A 454 27.60 5.80 -15.94
N ASN A 455 28.48 6.06 -16.91
CA ASN A 455 28.19 5.87 -18.33
C ASN A 455 28.03 4.37 -18.70
N LYS A 456 28.86 3.50 -18.14
CA LYS A 456 28.84 2.06 -18.43
C LYS A 456 27.86 1.27 -17.55
N GLY A 457 27.36 1.87 -16.48
CA GLY A 457 26.60 1.17 -15.44
C GLY A 457 27.43 0.17 -14.62
N THR A 458 28.77 0.28 -14.65
CA THR A 458 29.67 -0.62 -13.91
C THR A 458 29.43 -0.42 -12.41
N PHE A 459 29.21 -1.52 -11.67
CA PHE A 459 28.83 -1.52 -10.25
C PHE A 459 27.47 -0.88 -9.91
N ALA A 460 26.58 -0.65 -10.90
CA ALA A 460 25.25 -0.14 -10.61
C ALA A 460 24.46 -1.15 -9.74
N ASP A 461 23.86 -0.64 -8.66
CA ASP A 461 23.09 -1.41 -7.68
C ASP A 461 21.61 -0.98 -7.62
N VAL A 462 21.22 -0.01 -8.45
CA VAL A 462 19.84 0.39 -8.68
C VAL A 462 19.64 0.84 -10.12
N VAL A 463 18.46 0.59 -10.67
CA VAL A 463 18.02 1.09 -11.96
C VAL A 463 16.75 1.91 -11.77
N PHE A 464 16.76 3.17 -12.21
CA PHE A 464 15.55 3.98 -12.28
C PHE A 464 14.84 3.72 -13.59
N ARG A 465 13.58 3.31 -13.50
CA ARG A 465 12.69 3.21 -14.65
C ARG A 465 11.96 4.53 -14.82
N LEU A 466 12.25 5.19 -15.93
CA LEU A 466 11.64 6.43 -16.39
C LEU A 466 10.66 6.12 -17.52
N ASP A 467 9.86 7.11 -17.91
CA ASP A 467 8.88 6.96 -18.99
C ASP A 467 9.56 6.69 -20.36
N ASP A 468 10.80 7.16 -20.54
CA ASP A 468 11.59 7.10 -21.76
C ASP A 468 12.78 6.10 -21.71
N GLY A 469 12.98 5.38 -20.60
CA GLY A 469 14.05 4.39 -20.52
C GLY A 469 14.47 3.96 -19.12
N TYR A 470 15.67 3.38 -19.05
CA TYR A 470 16.29 2.88 -17.82
C TYR A 470 17.59 3.62 -17.54
N LEU A 471 17.76 4.08 -16.30
CA LEU A 471 18.95 4.77 -15.83
C LEU A 471 19.63 3.95 -14.73
N PRO A 472 20.72 3.20 -15.01
CA PRO A 472 21.52 2.57 -13.98
C PRO A 472 22.20 3.64 -13.12
N ALA A 473 22.21 3.44 -11.80
CA ALA A 473 22.82 4.35 -10.85
C ALA A 473 23.39 3.60 -9.65
N HIS A 474 24.04 4.36 -8.76
CA HIS A 474 24.78 3.84 -7.62
C HIS A 474 24.22 4.44 -6.33
N LYS A 475 23.51 3.66 -5.51
CA LYS A 475 22.96 4.11 -4.22
C LYS A 475 24.02 4.80 -3.35
N PRO A 476 25.26 4.31 -3.22
CA PRO A 476 26.30 4.99 -2.43
C PRO A 476 26.59 6.43 -2.91
N LEU A 477 26.66 6.65 -4.23
CA LEU A 477 26.90 7.97 -4.79
C LEU A 477 25.68 8.88 -4.57
N LEU A 478 24.47 8.35 -4.80
CA LEU A 478 23.22 9.08 -4.62
C LEU A 478 22.99 9.52 -3.18
N ILE A 479 23.16 8.60 -2.22
CA ILE A 479 22.97 8.86 -0.78
C ILE A 479 23.96 9.91 -0.28
N SER A 480 25.19 9.91 -0.80
CA SER A 480 26.20 10.90 -0.40
C SER A 480 25.94 12.30 -0.96
N SER A 481 25.14 12.41 -2.03
CA SER A 481 24.97 13.65 -2.80
C SER A 481 23.55 14.22 -2.70
N CYS A 482 22.60 13.53 -2.06
CA CYS A 482 21.20 13.94 -2.03
C CYS A 482 20.45 13.38 -0.82
N ASP A 483 19.92 14.26 0.03
CA ASP A 483 19.16 13.90 1.23
C ASP A 483 17.88 13.12 0.91
N TRP A 484 17.22 13.42 -0.22
CA TRP A 484 16.06 12.66 -0.67
C TRP A 484 16.42 11.22 -1.02
N MET A 485 17.53 11.02 -1.72
CA MET A 485 18.03 9.67 -2.03
C MET A 485 18.52 8.97 -0.75
N ALA A 486 19.15 9.71 0.17
CA ALA A 486 19.52 9.20 1.47
C ALA A 486 18.30 8.71 2.26
N ALA A 487 17.21 9.48 2.29
CA ALA A 487 15.96 9.08 2.95
C ALA A 487 15.31 7.87 2.25
N MET A 488 15.27 7.88 0.91
CA MET A 488 14.66 6.84 0.07
C MET A 488 15.36 5.48 0.20
N PHE A 489 16.69 5.47 0.25
CA PHE A 489 17.49 4.25 0.34
C PHE A 489 17.84 3.82 1.78
N ARG A 490 17.32 4.52 2.79
CA ARG A 490 17.46 4.15 4.22
C ARG A 490 16.19 3.47 4.76
N GLY A 491 16.31 2.83 5.91
CA GLY A 491 15.17 2.40 6.72
C GLY A 491 14.33 1.27 6.12
N SER A 492 13.00 1.38 6.26
CA SER A 492 12.03 0.34 5.87
C SER A 492 11.36 0.60 4.51
N PHE A 493 11.80 1.62 3.77
CA PHE A 493 11.25 1.95 2.45
C PHE A 493 11.52 0.82 1.46
N MET A 494 10.61 0.64 0.49
CA MET A 494 10.74 -0.46 -0.48
C MET A 494 12.00 -0.33 -1.33
N GLU A 495 12.31 0.90 -1.68
CA GLU A 495 13.36 1.32 -2.57
C GLU A 495 14.76 1.08 -1.99
N SER A 496 14.86 0.99 -0.65
CA SER A 496 16.09 0.57 0.03
C SER A 496 16.54 -0.84 -0.39
N TYR A 497 15.61 -1.74 -0.72
CA TYR A 497 15.91 -3.15 -1.03
C TYR A 497 15.52 -3.59 -2.45
N THR A 498 14.94 -2.71 -3.27
CA THR A 498 14.74 -3.02 -4.69
C THR A 498 15.97 -2.64 -5.51
N ASN A 499 16.18 -3.38 -6.60
CA ASN A 499 17.16 -3.08 -7.64
C ASN A 499 16.55 -2.23 -8.77
N GLU A 500 15.23 -2.03 -8.75
CA GLU A 500 14.49 -1.17 -9.68
C GLU A 500 13.60 -0.22 -8.88
N VAL A 501 13.66 1.06 -9.22
CA VAL A 501 12.81 2.12 -8.67
C VAL A 501 11.99 2.72 -9.82
N LYS A 502 10.67 2.78 -9.66
CA LYS A 502 9.76 3.31 -10.68
C LYS A 502 9.31 4.70 -10.28
N PHE A 503 9.59 5.69 -11.14
CA PHE A 503 8.97 7.00 -11.02
C PHE A 503 7.81 7.06 -12.01
N ASN A 504 6.62 6.73 -11.54
CA ASN A 504 5.40 7.11 -12.25
C ASN A 504 5.22 8.62 -11.95
N PHE A 505 4.98 9.47 -12.95
CA PHE A 505 4.75 10.93 -12.83
C PHE A 505 5.99 11.86 -12.92
N PHE A 506 6.90 11.66 -13.88
CA PHE A 506 7.87 12.72 -14.23
C PHE A 506 7.20 13.91 -14.95
N ALA A 507 6.11 13.69 -15.68
CA ALA A 507 5.43 14.73 -16.46
C ALA A 507 4.61 15.74 -15.64
N ASP A 508 3.96 15.31 -14.55
CA ASP A 508 3.08 16.20 -13.76
C ASP A 508 3.83 17.07 -12.73
N LEU A 509 5.07 16.69 -12.36
CA LEU A 509 5.89 17.42 -11.39
C LEU A 509 6.49 18.72 -11.96
N LEU A 510 6.52 18.87 -13.29
CA LEU A 510 7.01 20.08 -13.97
C LEU A 510 5.96 21.21 -14.04
N LEU A 511 4.68 20.95 -13.78
CA LEU A 511 3.59 21.90 -14.04
C LEU A 511 2.97 22.59 -12.82
N GLY A 512 3.45 22.36 -11.60
CA GLY A 512 2.95 23.16 -10.49
C GLY A 512 3.66 22.91 -9.16
N ILE A 513 4.17 24.01 -8.60
CA ILE A 513 4.49 24.31 -7.19
C ILE A 513 5.94 24.83 -7.04
N PRO A 514 6.16 25.97 -6.35
CA PRO A 514 7.48 26.55 -6.08
C PRO A 514 8.32 25.78 -5.03
N LEU A 515 8.13 24.46 -4.89
CA LEU A 515 9.04 23.55 -4.17
C LEU A 515 10.23 23.08 -5.07
N LEU A 516 10.24 23.51 -6.33
CA LEU A 516 11.25 23.13 -7.32
C LEU A 516 12.65 23.71 -7.04
N CYS A 517 12.82 24.67 -6.14
CA CYS A 517 14.17 25.13 -5.75
C CYS A 517 14.94 24.11 -4.89
N GLU A 518 14.27 23.19 -4.18
CA GLU A 518 14.94 22.13 -3.41
C GLU A 518 15.06 20.82 -4.23
N LEU A 519 14.12 20.56 -5.15
CA LEU A 519 14.27 19.53 -6.18
C LEU A 519 15.29 19.92 -7.26
N MET A 520 15.75 21.17 -7.29
CA MET A 520 16.75 21.64 -8.24
C MET A 520 18.11 20.98 -8.04
N GLU A 521 18.48 20.48 -6.85
CA GLU A 521 19.71 19.67 -6.70
C GLU A 521 19.58 18.28 -7.33
N PHE A 522 18.39 17.67 -7.23
CA PHE A 522 18.04 16.42 -7.90
C PHE A 522 18.03 16.59 -9.43
N CYS A 523 17.45 17.70 -9.91
CA CYS A 523 17.49 18.10 -11.31
C CYS A 523 18.86 18.58 -11.76
N CYS A 524 19.75 19.10 -10.89
CA CYS A 524 21.12 19.47 -11.24
C CYS A 524 22.00 18.23 -11.39
N TRP A 525 21.76 17.18 -10.60
CA TRP A 525 22.42 15.88 -10.75
C TRP A 525 21.93 15.13 -11.99
N LEU A 526 20.61 15.07 -12.23
CA LEU A 526 20.06 14.61 -13.51
C LEU A 526 20.51 15.49 -14.68
N CYS A 527 20.58 16.82 -14.54
CA CYS A 527 21.14 17.73 -15.55
C CYS A 527 22.64 17.59 -15.73
N GLN A 528 23.42 17.14 -14.75
CA GLN A 528 24.84 16.82 -14.91
C GLN A 528 25.00 15.50 -15.67
N VAL A 529 24.16 14.50 -15.37
CA VAL A 529 24.06 13.25 -16.13
C VAL A 529 23.58 13.52 -17.58
N PHE A 530 22.64 14.46 -17.79
CA PHE A 530 22.18 14.89 -19.12
C PHE A 530 23.15 15.86 -19.82
N ARG A 531 23.87 16.76 -19.13
CA ARG A 531 24.92 17.63 -19.72
C ARG A 531 26.11 16.83 -20.24
N VAL A 532 26.42 15.69 -19.62
CA VAL A 532 27.43 14.76 -20.13
C VAL A 532 27.00 14.14 -21.47
N ARG A 533 25.70 13.92 -21.69
CA ARG A 533 25.14 13.55 -23.00
C ARG A 533 25.12 14.71 -23.99
N GLN A 534 24.81 15.93 -23.55
CA GLN A 534 24.75 17.12 -24.42
C GLN A 534 26.15 17.60 -24.89
N MET A 535 27.22 17.25 -24.17
CA MET A 535 28.62 17.50 -24.57
C MET A 535 29.14 16.52 -25.65
N LEU A 536 28.37 15.49 -26.03
CA LEU A 536 28.76 14.47 -27.03
C LEU A 536 28.12 14.66 -28.41
N GLY A 537 27.68 15.87 -28.74
CA GLY A 537 27.53 16.31 -30.14
C GLY A 537 26.27 15.86 -30.87
N GLU A 538 25.16 16.56 -30.61
CA GLU A 538 24.11 16.78 -31.62
C GLU A 538 23.71 18.26 -31.58
N LYS A 539 23.89 18.95 -32.72
CA LYS A 539 23.51 20.35 -32.91
C LYS A 539 22.00 20.48 -33.06
N GLU A 540 21.46 21.55 -32.45
CA GLU A 540 20.29 22.35 -32.85
C GLU A 540 19.04 21.63 -33.36
N GLN A 541 17.95 21.72 -32.59
CA GLN A 541 16.64 22.23 -33.04
C GLN A 541 15.65 22.25 -31.88
N CYS A 542 15.35 23.44 -31.35
CA CYS A 542 14.05 23.80 -30.75
C CYS A 542 14.14 25.17 -30.06
N LEU A 543 14.26 26.25 -30.84
CA LEU A 543 13.81 27.58 -30.41
C LEU A 543 13.20 28.29 -31.63
N GLY A 544 11.99 27.87 -31.96
CA GLY A 544 11.05 28.68 -32.72
C GLY A 544 9.85 28.93 -31.84
N LEU A 545 9.75 30.14 -31.28
CA LEU A 545 8.51 30.90 -31.13
C LEU A 545 8.79 32.27 -30.49
N SER A 546 8.84 33.26 -31.38
CA SER A 546 8.41 34.66 -31.27
C SER A 546 8.75 35.45 -30.00
N GLN A 547 9.69 36.40 -30.18
CA GLN A 547 9.68 37.67 -29.47
C GLN A 547 8.36 38.42 -29.75
N GLY A 548 7.71 38.88 -28.68
CA GLY A 548 6.61 39.84 -28.72
C GLY A 548 6.73 40.75 -27.49
N SER A 549 7.06 42.02 -27.73
CA SER A 549 7.32 43.03 -26.71
C SER A 549 6.09 43.41 -25.91
N ALA A 550 6.22 43.69 -24.61
CA ALA A 550 5.53 44.81 -23.98
C ALA A 550 6.16 45.10 -22.61
N ALA A 551 6.81 46.26 -22.52
CA ALA A 551 7.16 46.92 -21.27
C ALA A 551 5.88 47.35 -20.52
N GLY A 552 5.89 47.22 -19.19
CA GLY A 552 4.81 47.73 -18.35
C GLY A 552 5.20 47.67 -16.88
N LYS A 553 5.74 48.78 -16.36
CA LYS A 553 5.84 49.07 -14.93
C LYS A 553 4.44 48.98 -14.30
N GLY A 554 4.32 48.36 -13.12
CA GLY A 554 3.08 48.30 -12.36
C GLY A 554 3.34 48.07 -10.88
N ASP A 555 2.79 48.96 -10.08
CA ASP A 555 3.03 49.25 -8.68
C ASP A 555 2.86 48.12 -7.66
N TRP A 556 3.61 48.25 -6.58
CA TRP A 556 3.37 47.60 -5.30
C TRP A 556 2.18 48.24 -4.60
N SER A 557 1.16 47.47 -4.25
CA SER A 557 0.16 47.87 -3.25
C SER A 557 -0.37 46.64 -2.52
N ARG A 558 -0.03 46.54 -1.23
CA ARG A 558 -0.72 45.69 -0.25
C ARG A 558 -2.19 46.11 -0.14
N PRO A 559 -3.04 45.23 0.39
CA PRO A 559 -3.72 45.66 1.61
C PRO A 559 -3.72 44.57 2.69
N GLY A 560 -3.48 45.02 3.92
CA GLY A 560 -3.96 44.33 5.10
C GLY A 560 -5.38 44.79 5.42
N ALA A 561 -6.21 43.83 5.81
CA ALA A 561 -7.24 43.91 6.85
C ALA A 561 -7.57 42.47 7.24
#